data_AF-A0A165SUB2-F1
#
_entry.id   AF-A0A165SUB2-F1
#
_cell.length_a   1.000
_cell.length_b   1.000
_cell.length_c   1.000
_cell.angle_alpha   90.00
_cell.angle_beta   90.00
_cell.angle_gamma   90.00
#
_symmetry.space_group_name_H-M   'P 1'
#
loop_
_entity.id
_entity.type
_entity.pdbx_description
1 polymer ?
#
loop_
_entity_poly.entity_id
_entity_poly.type
_entity_poly.pdbx_seq_one_letter_code
_entity_poly.pdbx_strand_id
1 'polypeptide(L)'
;MNSIRARLFVILLAATGAVWLSAVIWIQYSTRTEVSHVLDRRLQESAQMVASLIGRNGGIVAPDAAALVDAAPALPDTGGHDFARQLICQVWGFDGQLKSESDGAPATRLADGAAGFSEREVEGEVWRVYSHVDEDLGIRVMVGDARSVRDRLVGDVVLGLLAPAILILPLLAGLIWLAVRRGLQPLDRLARALAGRSATDLSPLDDQGTATELKPMIGALNGLFRRVDAARERERSFTAFAAHELKTPLAGLKTQAQIAQIAPDEATRARALAQITGGVDRTDRMVRQLLDMTAAENPVGASDLPKQDGARILAEVAEGLSGLAAARG
;
A
#
# COMPACT_ATOMS: atom_id res chain seq x y z
N MET A 1 -0.94 19.00 -1.32
CA MET A 1 -1.37 17.94 -2.25
C MET A 1 -1.36 16.58 -1.55
N ASN A 2 -2.31 16.28 -0.64
CA ASN A 2 -2.33 14.99 0.07
C ASN A 2 -3.67 14.27 -0.15
N SER A 3 -3.90 13.74 -1.35
CA SER A 3 -5.02 12.84 -1.61
C SER A 3 -4.63 11.43 -1.19
N ILE A 4 -5.45 10.78 -0.35
CA ILE A 4 -5.27 9.37 0.05
C ILE A 4 -5.20 8.47 -1.19
N ARG A 5 -5.94 8.80 -2.26
CA ARG A 5 -5.90 8.09 -3.56
C ARG A 5 -4.51 8.12 -4.17
N ALA A 6 -3.91 9.30 -4.26
CA ALA A 6 -2.58 9.48 -4.83
C ALA A 6 -1.52 8.78 -3.99
N ARG A 7 -1.62 8.87 -2.65
CA ARG A 7 -0.68 8.19 -1.74
C ARG A 7 -0.75 6.67 -1.86
N LEU A 8 -1.95 6.08 -1.85
CA LEU A 8 -2.13 4.63 -2.03
C LEU A 8 -1.64 4.17 -3.40
N PHE A 9 -1.98 4.90 -4.46
CA PHE A 9 -1.51 4.60 -5.81
C PHE A 9 0.02 4.60 -5.89
N VAL A 10 0.68 5.63 -5.36
CA VAL A 10 2.14 5.73 -5.37
C VAL A 10 2.79 4.61 -4.56
N ILE A 11 2.27 4.27 -3.38
CA ILE A 11 2.81 3.18 -2.55
C ILE A 11 2.65 1.83 -3.26
N LEU A 12 1.47 1.53 -3.82
CA LEU A 12 1.22 0.29 -4.56
C LEU A 12 2.11 0.18 -5.80
N LEU A 13 2.19 1.26 -6.58
CA LEU A 13 3.02 1.29 -7.79
C LEU A 13 4.51 1.15 -7.46
N ALA A 14 4.99 1.82 -6.40
CA ALA A 14 6.37 1.68 -5.94
C ALA A 14 6.67 0.27 -5.42
N ALA A 15 5.76 -0.32 -4.63
CA ALA A 15 5.92 -1.69 -4.12
C ALA A 15 5.94 -2.71 -5.26
N THR A 16 5.00 -2.63 -6.20
CA THR A 16 4.99 -3.54 -7.36
C THR A 16 6.20 -3.32 -8.26
N GLY A 17 6.59 -2.06 -8.50
CA GLY A 17 7.80 -1.73 -9.24
C GLY A 17 9.07 -2.32 -8.59
N ALA A 18 9.18 -2.26 -7.26
CA ALA A 18 10.28 -2.85 -6.52
C ALA A 18 10.33 -4.39 -6.66
N VAL A 19 9.17 -5.06 -6.60
CA VAL A 19 9.09 -6.52 -6.82
C VAL A 19 9.54 -6.88 -8.24
N TRP A 20 9.05 -6.16 -9.25
CA TRP A 20 9.45 -6.38 -10.64
C TRP A 20 10.95 -6.16 -10.84
N LEU A 21 11.49 -5.04 -10.33
CA LEU A 21 12.93 -4.77 -10.42
C LEU A 21 13.76 -5.87 -9.74
N SER A 22 13.34 -6.33 -8.57
CA SER A 22 14.00 -7.44 -7.87
C SER A 22 13.99 -8.71 -8.71
N ALA A 23 12.87 -9.05 -9.34
CA ALA A 23 12.76 -10.21 -10.23
C ALA A 23 13.67 -10.09 -11.47
N VAL A 24 13.73 -8.91 -12.11
CA VAL A 24 14.61 -8.65 -13.26
C VAL A 24 16.08 -8.78 -12.85
N ILE A 25 16.47 -8.17 -11.73
CA ILE A 25 17.83 -8.26 -11.19
C ILE A 25 18.19 -9.72 -10.87
N TRP A 26 17.29 -10.46 -10.21
CA TRP A 26 17.48 -11.87 -9.91
C TRP A 26 17.68 -12.71 -11.17
N ILE A 27 16.83 -12.54 -12.18
CA ILE A 27 16.98 -13.26 -13.46
C ILE A 27 18.33 -12.95 -14.11
N GLN A 28 18.72 -11.67 -14.14
CA GLN A 28 19.98 -11.24 -14.75
C GLN A 28 21.19 -11.90 -14.10
N TYR A 29 21.21 -11.97 -12.76
CA TYR A 29 22.29 -12.63 -12.04
C TYR A 29 22.26 -14.15 -12.23
N SER A 30 21.08 -14.77 -12.09
CA SER A 30 20.92 -16.23 -12.22
C SER A 30 21.24 -16.74 -13.62
N THR A 31 20.80 -16.06 -14.68
CA THR A 31 21.06 -16.46 -16.06
C THR A 31 22.55 -16.34 -16.40
N ARG A 32 23.24 -15.30 -15.93
CA ARG A 32 24.68 -15.11 -16.21
C ARG A 32 25.53 -16.24 -15.64
N THR A 33 25.24 -16.69 -14.42
CA THR A 33 25.99 -17.78 -13.78
C THR A 33 25.70 -19.11 -14.47
N GLU A 34 24.43 -19.45 -14.69
CA GLU A 34 24.02 -20.73 -15.29
C GLU A 34 24.57 -20.89 -16.71
N VAL A 35 24.45 -19.84 -17.53
CA VAL A 35 24.93 -19.83 -18.93
C VAL A 35 26.45 -19.99 -19.00
N SER A 36 27.20 -19.35 -18.08
CA SER A 36 28.66 -19.48 -18.08
C SER A 36 29.14 -20.91 -17.81
N HIS A 37 28.48 -21.63 -16.91
CA HIS A 37 28.83 -23.01 -16.59
C HIS A 37 28.54 -23.96 -17.76
N VAL A 38 27.41 -23.77 -18.46
CA VAL A 38 27.06 -24.61 -19.62
C VAL A 38 28.02 -24.36 -20.79
N LEU A 39 28.37 -23.10 -21.07
CA LEU A 39 29.26 -22.75 -22.16
C LEU A 39 30.70 -23.20 -21.90
N ASP A 40 31.21 -22.99 -20.70
CA ASP A 40 32.57 -23.40 -20.33
C ASP A 40 32.71 -24.94 -20.37
N ARG A 41 31.66 -25.69 -20.00
CA ARG A 41 31.64 -27.15 -20.14
C ARG A 41 31.71 -27.60 -21.60
N ARG A 42 31.00 -26.91 -22.51
CA ARG A 42 31.06 -27.19 -23.95
C ARG A 42 32.45 -26.96 -24.52
N LEU A 43 33.12 -25.86 -24.16
CA LEU A 43 34.49 -25.57 -24.62
C LEU A 43 35.47 -26.68 -24.21
N GLN A 44 35.35 -27.17 -22.98
CA GLN A 44 36.19 -28.24 -22.47
C GLN A 44 35.95 -29.58 -23.19
N GLU A 45 34.68 -29.96 -23.39
CA GLU A 45 34.29 -31.20 -24.10
C GLU A 45 34.74 -31.17 -25.57
N SER A 46 34.59 -30.02 -26.26
CA SER A 46 35.03 -29.86 -27.64
C SER A 46 36.56 -29.91 -27.78
N ALA A 47 37.31 -29.25 -26.89
CA ALA A 47 38.77 -29.28 -26.92
C ALA A 47 39.33 -30.68 -26.66
N GLN A 48 38.73 -31.42 -25.72
CA GLN A 48 39.11 -32.81 -25.44
C GLN A 48 38.78 -33.76 -26.60
N MET A 49 37.62 -33.58 -27.25
CA MET A 49 37.26 -34.35 -28.44
C MET A 49 38.27 -34.13 -29.57
N VAL A 50 38.62 -32.87 -29.86
CA VAL A 50 39.62 -32.54 -30.89
C VAL A 50 41.00 -33.10 -30.55
N ALA A 51 41.46 -32.94 -29.30
CA ALA A 51 42.73 -33.52 -28.84
C ALA A 51 42.76 -35.05 -28.99
N SER A 52 41.67 -35.73 -28.61
CA SER A 52 41.55 -37.19 -28.72
C SER A 52 41.59 -37.70 -30.16
N LEU A 53 41.02 -36.95 -31.11
CA LEU A 53 41.06 -37.28 -32.54
C LEU A 53 42.47 -37.13 -33.11
N ILE A 54 43.20 -36.10 -32.70
CA ILE A 54 44.58 -35.87 -33.13
C ILE A 54 45.52 -36.94 -32.55
N GLY A 55 45.32 -37.33 -31.29
CA GLY A 55 46.10 -38.40 -30.65
C GLY A 55 45.86 -39.78 -31.28
N ARG A 56 44.62 -40.08 -31.71
CA ARG A 56 44.31 -41.32 -32.43
C ARG A 56 44.95 -41.39 -33.83
N ASN A 57 45.14 -40.24 -34.48
CA ASN A 57 45.78 -40.13 -35.79
C ASN A 57 47.30 -39.91 -35.71
N GLY A 58 47.91 -40.06 -34.53
CA GLY A 58 49.37 -40.08 -34.37
C GLY A 58 50.05 -38.72 -34.61
N GLY A 59 49.36 -37.60 -34.40
CA GLY A 59 49.95 -36.25 -34.53
C GLY A 59 50.26 -35.80 -35.96
N ILE A 60 49.89 -36.58 -36.98
CA ILE A 60 50.04 -36.21 -38.38
C ILE A 60 48.75 -35.54 -38.86
N VAL A 61 48.73 -34.21 -38.86
CA VAL A 61 47.85 -33.48 -39.78
C VAL A 61 48.54 -33.57 -41.14
N ALA A 62 48.13 -34.56 -41.95
CA ALA A 62 48.63 -34.66 -43.32
C ALA A 62 48.29 -33.35 -44.06
N PRO A 63 49.14 -32.84 -44.96
CA PRO A 63 48.86 -31.62 -45.73
C PRO A 63 47.56 -31.72 -46.57
N ASP A 64 47.06 -32.94 -46.82
CA ASP A 64 45.78 -33.20 -47.49
C ASP A 64 44.56 -33.24 -46.55
N ALA A 65 44.71 -33.00 -45.24
CA ALA A 65 43.57 -32.92 -44.32
C ALA A 65 42.64 -31.72 -44.66
N ALA A 66 43.17 -30.68 -45.29
CA ALA A 66 42.38 -29.56 -45.83
C ALA A 66 41.38 -30.02 -46.91
N ALA A 67 41.73 -31.02 -47.72
CA ALA A 67 40.85 -31.57 -48.76
C ALA A 67 39.71 -32.43 -48.20
N LEU A 68 39.84 -32.95 -46.97
CA LEU A 68 38.78 -33.69 -46.28
C LEU A 68 37.76 -32.76 -45.60
N VAL A 69 38.15 -31.53 -45.26
CA VAL A 69 37.26 -30.50 -44.68
C VAL A 69 36.33 -29.91 -45.75
N ASP A 70 36.84 -29.74 -46.98
CA ASP A 70 36.07 -29.22 -48.12
C ASP A 70 34.98 -30.21 -48.61
N ALA A 71 35.04 -31.47 -48.16
CA ALA A 71 34.05 -32.52 -48.44
C ALA A 71 33.00 -32.68 -47.33
N ALA A 72 33.09 -31.92 -46.22
CA ALA A 72 32.09 -31.96 -45.17
C ALA A 72 30.79 -31.30 -45.69
N PRO A 73 29.62 -31.96 -45.59
CA PRO A 73 28.37 -31.36 -46.03
C PRO A 73 28.11 -30.09 -45.23
N ALA A 74 27.97 -28.96 -45.93
CA ALA A 74 27.55 -27.70 -45.34
C ALA A 74 26.31 -27.94 -44.48
N LEU A 75 26.40 -27.59 -43.19
CA LEU A 75 25.27 -27.68 -42.28
C LEU A 75 24.13 -26.84 -42.88
N PRO A 76 22.90 -27.39 -42.96
CA PRO A 76 21.77 -26.65 -43.51
C PRO A 76 21.58 -25.36 -42.72
N ASP A 77 21.44 -24.25 -43.46
CA ASP A 77 21.20 -22.91 -42.93
C ASP A 77 19.85 -22.90 -42.20
N THR A 78 19.87 -23.25 -40.91
CA THR A 78 18.71 -23.18 -40.03
C THR A 78 18.46 -21.72 -39.74
N GLY A 79 17.73 -21.08 -40.64
CA GLY A 79 17.37 -19.67 -40.58
C GLY A 79 17.00 -19.21 -39.18
N GLY A 80 17.63 -18.12 -38.76
CA GLY A 80 17.29 -17.37 -37.56
C GLY A 80 18.34 -17.38 -36.46
N HIS A 81 19.16 -18.43 -36.34
CA HIS A 81 20.16 -18.48 -35.28
C HIS A 81 21.48 -19.14 -35.72
N ASP A 82 22.46 -18.29 -36.05
CA ASP A 82 23.80 -18.63 -36.52
C ASP A 82 24.69 -19.18 -35.37
N PHE A 83 24.20 -20.21 -34.68
CA PHE A 83 24.90 -20.87 -33.57
C PHE A 83 26.08 -21.74 -34.05
N ALA A 84 26.09 -22.12 -35.34
CA ALA A 84 27.09 -23.02 -35.92
C ALA A 84 28.47 -22.38 -36.14
N ARG A 85 28.59 -21.04 -36.13
CA ARG A 85 29.83 -20.29 -36.41
C ARG A 85 30.53 -19.72 -35.16
N GLN A 86 30.15 -20.14 -33.96
CA GLN A 86 30.54 -19.45 -32.71
C GLN A 86 31.73 -20.08 -31.97
N LEU A 87 32.16 -21.28 -32.37
CA LEU A 87 33.28 -22.00 -31.77
C LEU A 87 34.45 -22.00 -32.74
N ILE A 88 35.51 -21.31 -32.36
CA ILE A 88 36.74 -21.25 -33.14
C ILE A 88 37.75 -22.20 -32.52
N CYS A 89 38.35 -23.05 -33.34
CA CYS A 89 39.40 -23.99 -32.95
C CYS A 89 40.71 -23.63 -33.63
N GLN A 90 41.79 -23.56 -32.85
CA GLN A 90 43.16 -23.45 -33.34
C GLN A 90 44.03 -24.52 -32.72
N VAL A 91 44.82 -25.20 -33.53
CA VAL A 91 45.80 -26.20 -33.08
C VAL A 91 47.20 -25.66 -33.36
N TRP A 92 47.99 -25.50 -32.30
CA TRP A 92 49.36 -25.00 -32.35
C TRP A 92 50.34 -26.13 -31.98
N GLY A 93 51.48 -26.20 -32.65
CA GLY A 93 52.63 -26.97 -32.16
C GLY A 93 53.40 -26.21 -31.07
N PHE A 94 54.18 -26.93 -30.27
CA PHE A 94 55.13 -26.28 -29.34
C PHE A 94 56.27 -25.52 -30.03
N ASP A 95 56.48 -25.77 -31.33
CA ASP A 95 57.33 -24.97 -32.22
C ASP A 95 56.76 -23.56 -32.48
N GLY A 96 55.54 -23.30 -32.00
CA GLY A 96 54.85 -22.04 -32.19
C GLY A 96 54.21 -21.88 -33.57
N GLN A 97 54.17 -22.95 -34.39
CA GLN A 97 53.50 -22.92 -35.68
C GLN A 97 52.04 -23.35 -35.57
N LEU A 98 51.17 -22.66 -36.32
CA LEU A 98 49.76 -23.01 -36.45
C LEU A 98 49.64 -24.24 -37.35
N LYS A 99 49.14 -25.35 -36.81
CA LYS A 99 49.00 -26.62 -37.52
C LYS A 99 47.64 -26.77 -38.20
N SER A 100 46.58 -26.23 -37.60
CA SER A 100 45.22 -26.30 -38.13
C SER A 100 44.35 -25.22 -37.48
N GLU A 101 43.41 -24.68 -38.25
CA GLU A 101 42.40 -23.74 -37.77
C GLU A 101 41.02 -24.10 -38.35
N SER A 102 39.96 -23.77 -37.62
CA SER A 102 38.59 -23.83 -38.12
C SER A 102 38.24 -22.60 -38.96
N ASP A 103 37.29 -22.73 -39.87
CA ASP A 103 36.78 -21.60 -40.66
C ASP A 103 36.37 -20.40 -39.80
N GLY A 104 36.93 -19.22 -40.12
CA GLY A 104 36.66 -17.97 -39.40
C GLY A 104 37.56 -17.69 -38.20
N ALA A 105 38.59 -18.51 -37.95
CA ALA A 105 39.60 -18.24 -36.90
C ALA A 105 40.46 -17.01 -37.22
N PRO A 106 40.76 -16.13 -36.23
CA PRO A 106 41.76 -15.08 -36.41
C PRO A 106 43.14 -15.70 -36.63
N ALA A 107 43.98 -15.12 -37.50
CA ALA A 107 45.34 -15.63 -37.72
C ALA A 107 46.26 -15.43 -36.50
N THR A 108 45.88 -14.56 -35.57
CA THR A 108 46.57 -14.32 -34.31
C THR A 108 46.19 -15.34 -33.24
N ARG A 109 47.19 -15.73 -32.42
CA ARG A 109 47.02 -16.67 -31.32
C ARG A 109 45.98 -16.17 -30.30
N LEU A 110 45.00 -17.03 -30.02
CA LEU A 110 43.88 -16.72 -29.13
C LEU A 110 44.25 -16.78 -27.63
N ALA A 111 45.31 -17.49 -27.25
CA ALA A 111 45.77 -17.56 -25.85
C ALA A 111 47.29 -17.71 -25.74
N ASP A 112 47.92 -16.94 -24.85
CA ASP A 112 49.39 -16.95 -24.65
C ASP A 112 49.86 -17.87 -23.50
N GLY A 113 48.93 -18.38 -22.68
CA GLY A 113 49.19 -18.98 -21.38
C GLY A 113 49.31 -20.51 -21.31
N ALA A 114 49.32 -21.03 -20.08
CA ALA A 114 49.28 -22.47 -19.74
C ALA A 114 47.91 -23.11 -20.02
N ALA A 115 47.79 -24.43 -19.88
CA ALA A 115 46.52 -25.14 -20.05
C ALA A 115 45.42 -24.57 -19.11
N GLY A 116 44.19 -24.47 -19.62
CA GLY A 116 43.03 -23.94 -18.88
C GLY A 116 42.27 -22.83 -19.60
N PHE A 117 41.36 -22.18 -18.86
CA PHE A 117 40.56 -21.06 -19.37
C PHE A 117 41.36 -19.75 -19.31
N SER A 118 41.29 -18.98 -20.38
CA SER A 118 41.88 -17.64 -20.48
C SER A 118 40.95 -16.71 -21.23
N GLU A 119 41.07 -15.40 -20.98
CA GLU A 119 40.39 -14.37 -21.74
C GLU A 119 41.42 -13.49 -22.42
N ARG A 120 41.20 -13.19 -23.71
CA ARG A 120 42.09 -12.35 -24.50
C ARG A 120 41.30 -11.49 -25.47
N GLU A 121 41.71 -10.24 -25.60
CA GLU A 121 41.22 -9.38 -26.67
C GLU A 121 42.05 -9.62 -27.94
N VAL A 122 41.38 -10.02 -29.02
CA VAL A 122 41.96 -10.30 -30.32
C VAL A 122 41.11 -9.62 -31.38
N GLU A 123 41.75 -8.81 -32.24
CA GLU A 123 41.08 -8.03 -33.30
C GLU A 123 39.92 -7.13 -32.80
N GLY A 124 40.00 -6.64 -31.55
CA GLY A 124 38.98 -5.78 -30.93
C GLY A 124 37.79 -6.52 -30.34
N GLU A 125 37.84 -7.85 -30.29
CA GLU A 125 36.83 -8.71 -29.68
C GLU A 125 37.42 -9.50 -28.51
N VAL A 126 36.69 -9.60 -27.41
CA VAL A 126 37.12 -10.38 -26.23
C VAL A 126 36.72 -11.83 -26.42
N TRP A 127 37.69 -12.72 -26.41
CA TRP A 127 37.52 -14.16 -26.56
C TRP A 127 37.73 -14.86 -25.23
N ARG A 128 36.87 -15.83 -24.92
CA ARG A 128 37.11 -16.77 -23.83
C ARG A 128 37.54 -18.10 -24.42
N VAL A 129 38.73 -18.56 -24.04
CA VAL A 129 39.45 -19.63 -24.72
C VAL A 129 39.86 -20.70 -23.71
N TYR A 130 39.54 -21.95 -24.01
CA TYR A 130 40.07 -23.10 -23.30
C TYR A 130 41.26 -23.68 -24.07
N SER A 131 42.42 -23.71 -23.42
CA SER A 131 43.65 -24.30 -23.96
C SER A 131 43.90 -25.66 -23.35
N HIS A 132 43.92 -26.72 -24.16
CA HIS A 132 44.38 -28.05 -23.78
C HIS A 132 45.81 -28.25 -24.30
N VAL A 133 46.70 -28.77 -23.45
CA VAL A 133 48.10 -29.04 -23.78
C VAL A 133 48.32 -30.53 -23.65
N ASP A 134 48.78 -31.15 -24.74
CA ASP A 134 49.17 -32.56 -24.78
C ASP A 134 50.68 -32.62 -24.93
N GLU A 135 51.36 -32.96 -23.83
CA GLU A 135 52.84 -32.98 -23.76
C GLU A 135 53.43 -34.13 -24.56
N ASP A 136 52.71 -35.25 -24.72
CA ASP A 136 53.17 -36.43 -25.45
C ASP A 136 53.16 -36.22 -26.97
N LEU A 137 52.17 -35.46 -27.47
CA LEU A 137 52.02 -35.16 -28.89
C LEU A 137 52.65 -33.83 -29.33
N GLY A 138 53.14 -33.04 -28.38
CA GLY A 138 53.80 -31.77 -28.68
C GLY A 138 52.85 -30.68 -29.18
N ILE A 139 51.56 -30.75 -28.84
CA ILE A 139 50.50 -29.91 -29.41
C ILE A 139 49.69 -29.19 -28.34
N ARG A 140 49.12 -28.05 -28.73
CA ARG A 140 48.21 -27.25 -27.95
C ARG A 140 46.94 -26.98 -28.75
N VAL A 141 45.80 -27.42 -28.25
CA VAL A 141 44.49 -27.19 -28.84
C VAL A 141 43.83 -26.04 -28.09
N MET A 142 43.42 -25.00 -28.80
CA MET A 142 42.71 -23.84 -28.27
C MET A 142 41.32 -23.82 -28.88
N VAL A 143 40.29 -23.81 -28.04
CA VAL A 143 38.89 -23.63 -28.48
C VAL A 143 38.33 -22.43 -27.76
N GLY A 144 37.78 -21.46 -28.50
CA GLY A 144 37.25 -20.23 -27.92
C GLY A 144 35.93 -19.79 -28.52
N ASP A 145 35.17 -19.05 -27.72
CA ASP A 145 33.95 -18.36 -28.13
C ASP A 145 34.06 -16.84 -27.87
N ALA A 146 33.37 -16.07 -28.70
CA ALA A 146 33.41 -14.62 -28.60
C ALA A 146 32.47 -14.10 -27.50
N ARG A 147 32.90 -13.09 -26.75
CA ARG A 147 32.08 -12.46 -25.71
C ARG A 147 30.84 -11.79 -26.28
N SER A 148 30.92 -11.26 -27.50
CA SER A 148 29.78 -10.61 -28.18
C SER A 148 28.61 -11.57 -28.41
N VAL A 149 28.90 -12.85 -28.64
CA VAL A 149 27.90 -13.92 -28.74
C VAL A 149 27.20 -14.08 -27.39
N ARG A 150 27.97 -14.20 -26.30
CA ARG A 150 27.43 -14.31 -24.94
C ARG A 150 26.55 -13.11 -24.58
N ASP A 151 26.99 -11.90 -24.94
CA ASP A 151 26.27 -10.66 -24.63
C ASP A 151 24.98 -10.48 -25.47
N ARG A 152 24.95 -10.97 -26.72
CA ARG A 152 23.72 -11.00 -27.54
C ARG A 152 22.68 -11.96 -26.96
N LEU A 153 23.08 -13.16 -26.51
CA LEU A 153 22.16 -14.08 -25.83
C LEU A 153 21.56 -13.46 -24.57
N VAL A 154 22.39 -12.77 -23.78
CA VAL A 154 21.90 -12.03 -22.61
C VAL A 154 20.96 -10.91 -23.05
N GLY A 155 21.30 -10.17 -24.11
CA GLY A 155 20.47 -9.11 -24.69
C GLY A 155 19.08 -9.59 -25.12
N ASP A 156 18.99 -10.72 -25.81
CA ASP A 156 17.72 -11.30 -26.28
C ASP A 156 16.84 -11.77 -25.11
N VAL A 157 17.44 -12.39 -24.09
CA VAL A 157 16.74 -12.76 -22.85
C VAL A 157 16.22 -11.50 -22.13
N VAL A 158 17.04 -10.45 -22.07
CA VAL A 158 16.70 -9.19 -21.42
C VAL A 158 15.58 -8.48 -22.17
N LEU A 159 15.65 -8.42 -23.50
CA LEU A 159 14.60 -7.81 -24.33
C LEU A 159 13.30 -8.62 -24.24
N GLY A 160 13.40 -9.96 -24.25
CA GLY A 160 12.28 -10.88 -24.04
C GLY A 160 11.59 -10.71 -22.69
N LEU A 161 12.29 -10.22 -21.66
CA LEU A 161 11.73 -9.94 -20.35
C LEU A 161 11.26 -8.49 -20.18
N LEU A 162 12.00 -7.52 -20.72
CA LEU A 162 11.68 -6.10 -20.63
C LEU A 162 10.47 -5.72 -21.50
N ALA A 163 10.32 -6.31 -22.68
CA ALA A 163 9.18 -6.05 -23.57
C ALA A 163 7.82 -6.31 -22.89
N PRO A 164 7.56 -7.50 -22.30
CA PRO A 164 6.32 -7.72 -21.56
C PRO A 164 6.24 -6.87 -20.29
N ALA A 165 7.36 -6.57 -19.60
CA ALA A 165 7.35 -5.70 -18.42
C ALA A 165 6.87 -4.27 -18.76
N ILE A 166 7.34 -3.69 -19.87
CA ILE A 166 6.94 -2.37 -20.35
C ILE A 166 5.45 -2.33 -20.73
N LEU A 167 4.88 -3.45 -21.17
CA LEU A 167 3.45 -3.55 -21.48
C LEU A 167 2.59 -3.78 -20.23
N ILE A 168 3.06 -4.63 -19.31
CA ILE A 168 2.31 -5.05 -18.12
C ILE A 168 2.29 -3.93 -17.07
N LEU A 169 3.38 -3.20 -16.87
CA LEU A 169 3.46 -2.11 -15.87
C LEU A 169 2.39 -1.02 -16.07
N PRO A 170 2.20 -0.42 -17.26
CA PRO A 170 1.17 0.59 -17.46
C PRO A 170 -0.24 0.00 -17.36
N LEU A 171 -0.46 -1.24 -17.82
CA LEU A 171 -1.74 -1.94 -17.65
C LEU A 171 -2.07 -2.12 -16.17
N LEU A 172 -1.09 -2.58 -15.37
CA LEU A 172 -1.23 -2.78 -13.94
C LEU A 172 -1.43 -1.45 -13.21
N ALA A 173 -0.70 -0.40 -13.59
CA ALA A 173 -0.92 0.95 -13.07
C ALA A 173 -2.34 1.43 -13.34
N GLY A 174 -2.86 1.23 -14.57
CA GLY A 174 -4.24 1.54 -14.92
C GLY A 174 -5.26 0.76 -14.08
N LEU A 175 -5.03 -0.53 -13.86
CA LEU A 175 -5.86 -1.39 -13.02
C LEU A 175 -5.85 -0.96 -11.55
N ILE A 176 -4.67 -0.67 -10.97
CA ILE A 176 -4.52 -0.18 -9.60
C ILE A 176 -5.26 1.16 -9.46
N TRP A 177 -5.08 2.08 -10.41
CA TRP A 177 -5.78 3.36 -10.41
C TRP A 177 -7.30 3.18 -10.41
N LEU A 178 -7.82 2.31 -11.27
CA LEU A 178 -9.24 2.01 -11.36
C LEU A 178 -9.78 1.36 -10.08
N ALA A 179 -9.02 0.42 -9.50
CA ALA A 179 -9.35 -0.27 -8.26
C ALA A 179 -9.40 0.70 -7.06
N VAL A 180 -8.38 1.55 -6.89
CA VAL A 180 -8.34 2.57 -5.83
C VAL A 180 -9.46 3.58 -6.00
N ARG A 181 -9.74 4.03 -7.24
CA ARG A 181 -10.84 4.97 -7.53
C ARG A 181 -12.21 4.38 -7.19
N ARG A 182 -12.47 3.12 -7.57
CA ARG A 182 -13.72 2.42 -7.24
C ARG A 182 -13.82 2.08 -5.76
N GLY A 183 -12.75 1.59 -5.15
CA GLY A 183 -12.72 1.20 -3.73
C GLY A 183 -12.97 2.37 -2.78
N LEU A 184 -12.52 3.58 -3.14
CA LEU A 184 -12.76 4.81 -2.36
C LEU A 184 -14.02 5.58 -2.79
N GLN A 185 -14.80 5.08 -3.75
CA GLN A 185 -16.03 5.74 -4.19
C GLN A 185 -17.12 5.79 -3.09
N PRO A 186 -17.33 4.75 -2.25
CA PRO A 186 -18.31 4.81 -1.16
C PRO A 186 -18.03 5.91 -0.15
N LEU A 187 -16.75 6.18 0.14
CA LEU A 187 -16.34 7.24 1.05
C LEU A 187 -16.71 8.63 0.51
N ASP A 188 -16.48 8.87 -0.79
CA ASP A 188 -16.90 10.12 -1.45
C ASP A 188 -18.43 10.29 -1.49
N ARG A 189 -19.18 9.18 -1.60
CA ARG A 189 -20.66 9.24 -1.54
C ARG A 189 -21.11 9.65 -0.14
N LEU A 190 -20.54 9.04 0.90
CA LEU A 190 -20.85 9.37 2.29
C LEU A 190 -20.48 10.82 2.62
N ALA A 191 -19.30 11.27 2.21
CA ALA A 191 -18.84 12.64 2.41
C ALA A 191 -19.78 13.65 1.73
N ARG A 192 -20.23 13.37 0.50
CA ARG A 192 -21.21 14.22 -0.20
C ARG A 192 -22.59 14.19 0.45
N ALA A 193 -23.04 13.02 0.90
CA ALA A 193 -24.32 12.89 1.62
C ALA A 193 -24.31 13.72 2.90
N LEU A 194 -23.20 13.72 3.65
CA LEU A 194 -23.03 14.55 4.85
C LEU A 194 -22.92 16.04 4.52
N ALA A 195 -22.13 16.42 3.50
CA ALA A 195 -21.92 17.81 3.12
C ALA A 195 -23.17 18.49 2.56
N GLY A 196 -24.04 17.73 1.88
CA GLY A 196 -25.31 18.23 1.35
C GLY A 196 -26.45 18.30 2.36
N ARG A 197 -26.22 17.85 3.60
CA ARG A 197 -27.25 17.73 4.62
C ARG A 197 -27.42 19.05 5.39
N SER A 198 -28.66 19.39 5.73
CA SER A 198 -28.95 20.54 6.58
C SER A 198 -28.58 20.24 8.04
N ALA A 199 -28.26 21.28 8.82
CA ALA A 199 -27.93 21.13 10.25
C ALA A 199 -29.11 20.66 11.13
N THR A 200 -30.33 20.63 10.56
CA THR A 200 -31.54 20.15 11.21
C THR A 200 -31.94 18.74 10.77
N ASP A 201 -31.36 18.22 9.68
CA ASP A 201 -31.64 16.86 9.23
C ASP A 201 -30.76 15.85 9.98
N LEU A 202 -31.39 15.18 10.95
CA LEU A 202 -30.81 14.16 11.81
C LEU A 202 -31.29 12.75 11.42
N SER A 203 -31.88 12.58 10.22
CA SER A 203 -32.34 11.26 9.78
C SER A 203 -31.16 10.27 9.69
N PRO A 204 -31.36 8.96 9.91
CA PRO A 204 -30.26 8.00 9.88
C PRO A 204 -29.61 7.95 8.48
N LEU A 205 -28.30 7.75 8.45
CA LEU A 205 -27.56 7.40 7.24
C LEU A 205 -27.83 5.92 6.92
N ASP A 206 -28.15 5.66 5.66
CA ASP A 206 -28.33 4.31 5.13
C ASP A 206 -26.98 3.58 5.07
N ASP A 207 -26.97 2.31 5.47
CA ASP A 207 -25.80 1.44 5.44
C ASP A 207 -25.85 0.41 4.29
N GLN A 208 -26.95 0.36 3.53
CA GLN A 208 -27.14 -0.59 2.44
C GLN A 208 -26.15 -0.33 1.29
N GLY A 209 -25.45 -1.39 0.87
CA GLY A 209 -24.47 -1.33 -0.22
C GLY A 209 -23.17 -0.59 0.11
N THR A 210 -22.93 -0.25 1.38
CA THR A 210 -21.68 0.38 1.82
C THR A 210 -20.63 -0.68 2.22
N ALA A 211 -19.34 -0.35 2.04
CA ALA A 211 -18.23 -1.20 2.46
C ALA A 211 -18.31 -1.54 3.97
N THR A 212 -18.07 -2.80 4.33
CA THR A 212 -18.14 -3.30 5.71
C THR A 212 -17.32 -2.47 6.69
N GLU A 213 -16.15 -1.99 6.26
CA GLU A 213 -15.24 -1.15 7.04
C GLU A 213 -15.86 0.21 7.45
N LEU A 214 -16.85 0.72 6.71
CA LEU A 214 -17.50 2.00 7.03
C LEU A 214 -18.72 1.84 7.93
N LYS A 215 -19.25 0.62 8.12
CA LYS A 215 -20.45 0.37 8.95
C LYS A 215 -20.29 0.86 10.40
N PRO A 216 -19.14 0.62 11.10
CA PRO A 216 -18.96 1.12 12.46
C PRO A 216 -19.01 2.65 12.54
N MET A 217 -18.44 3.34 11.54
CA MET A 217 -18.46 4.80 11.47
C MET A 217 -19.88 5.33 11.22
N ILE A 218 -20.64 4.70 10.32
CA ILE A 218 -22.07 5.03 10.09
C ILE A 218 -22.88 4.81 11.37
N GLY A 219 -22.65 3.70 12.07
CA GLY A 219 -23.28 3.42 13.36
C GLY A 219 -22.99 4.48 14.42
N ALA A 220 -21.74 4.93 14.52
CA ALA A 220 -21.34 6.00 15.42
C ALA A 220 -22.00 7.35 15.08
N LEU A 221 -22.04 7.72 13.79
CA LEU A 221 -22.72 8.93 13.31
C LEU A 221 -24.23 8.88 13.59
N ASN A 222 -24.89 7.77 13.29
CA ASN A 222 -26.31 7.57 13.60
C ASN A 222 -26.59 7.61 15.11
N GLY A 223 -25.66 7.09 15.93
CA GLY A 223 -25.71 7.24 17.38
C GLY A 223 -25.63 8.69 17.83
N LEU A 224 -24.71 9.47 17.23
CA LEU A 224 -24.59 10.91 17.50
C LEU A 224 -25.85 11.67 17.10
N PHE A 225 -26.40 11.42 15.90
CA PHE A 225 -27.64 12.06 15.44
C PHE A 225 -28.81 11.81 16.38
N ARG A 226 -29.00 10.57 16.85
CA ARG A 226 -30.02 10.26 17.86
C ARG A 226 -29.82 11.02 19.17
N ARG A 227 -28.58 11.16 19.64
CA ARG A 227 -28.28 11.90 20.87
C ARG A 227 -28.58 13.39 20.73
N VAL A 228 -28.23 13.97 19.58
CA VAL A 228 -28.52 15.38 19.27
C VAL A 228 -30.02 15.60 19.16
N ASP A 229 -30.74 14.72 18.47
CA ASP A 229 -32.20 14.81 18.31
C ASP A 229 -32.91 14.77 19.67
N ALA A 230 -32.54 13.79 20.51
CA ALA A 230 -33.07 13.68 21.87
C ALA A 230 -32.75 14.91 22.74
N ALA A 231 -31.58 15.54 22.57
CA ALA A 231 -31.23 16.76 23.29
C ALA A 231 -32.08 17.96 22.84
N ARG A 232 -32.28 18.13 21.52
CA ARG A 232 -33.12 19.20 20.96
C ARG A 232 -34.58 19.05 21.38
N GLU A 233 -35.10 17.83 21.44
CA GLU A 233 -36.48 17.59 21.84
C GLU A 233 -36.70 17.91 23.33
N ARG A 234 -35.72 17.59 24.19
CA ARG A 234 -35.72 18.02 25.59
C ARG A 234 -35.69 19.55 25.72
N GLU A 235 -34.81 20.22 24.98
CA GLU A 235 -34.71 21.69 25.00
C GLU A 235 -36.02 22.37 24.57
N ARG A 236 -36.66 21.87 23.51
CA ARG A 236 -37.98 22.35 23.04
C ARG A 236 -39.06 22.16 24.10
N SER A 237 -39.13 20.95 24.65
CA SER A 237 -40.13 20.60 25.68
C SER A 237 -39.94 21.45 26.94
N PHE A 238 -38.70 21.64 27.37
CA PHE A 238 -38.35 22.49 28.51
C PHE A 238 -38.73 23.95 28.26
N THR A 239 -38.40 24.50 27.09
CA THR A 239 -38.73 25.88 26.74
C THR A 239 -40.25 26.10 26.70
N ALA A 240 -41.00 25.15 26.13
CA ALA A 240 -42.46 25.21 26.11
C ALA A 240 -43.05 25.13 27.53
N PHE A 241 -42.52 24.24 28.37
CA PHE A 241 -42.92 24.09 29.76
C PHE A 241 -42.64 25.36 30.57
N ALA A 242 -41.42 25.88 30.52
CA ALA A 242 -41.03 27.10 31.22
C ALA A 242 -41.89 28.31 30.79
N ALA A 243 -42.18 28.44 29.49
CA ALA A 243 -43.06 29.50 29.00
C ALA A 243 -44.50 29.38 29.54
N HIS A 244 -45.03 28.16 29.64
CA HIS A 244 -46.37 27.92 30.19
C HIS A 244 -46.42 28.20 31.70
N GLU A 245 -45.48 27.65 32.45
CA GLU A 245 -45.41 27.78 33.91
C GLU A 245 -45.17 29.22 34.37
N LEU A 246 -44.48 30.05 33.59
CA LEU A 246 -44.30 31.48 33.89
C LEU A 246 -45.53 32.32 33.53
N LYS A 247 -46.32 31.93 32.52
CA LYS A 247 -47.48 32.70 32.06
C LYS A 247 -48.61 32.72 33.11
N THR A 248 -48.83 31.59 33.78
CA THR A 248 -49.87 31.43 34.81
C THR A 248 -49.68 32.37 36.01
N PRO A 249 -48.53 32.41 36.70
CA PRO A 249 -48.31 33.33 37.80
C PRO A 249 -48.30 34.79 37.34
N LEU A 250 -47.76 35.10 36.15
CA LEU A 250 -47.82 36.45 35.58
C LEU A 250 -49.27 36.93 35.36
N ALA A 251 -50.15 36.05 34.88
CA ALA A 251 -51.57 36.36 34.76
C ALA A 251 -52.22 36.60 36.13
N GLY A 252 -51.89 35.78 37.14
CA GLY A 252 -52.36 35.96 38.51
C GLY A 252 -51.91 37.29 39.12
N LEU A 253 -50.63 37.65 38.96
CA LEU A 253 -50.06 38.93 39.40
C LEU A 253 -50.77 40.10 38.72
N LYS A 254 -51.02 40.01 37.41
CA LYS A 254 -51.76 41.04 36.66
C LYS A 254 -53.18 41.22 37.20
N THR A 255 -53.90 40.14 37.47
CA THR A 255 -55.26 40.20 38.03
C THR A 255 -55.26 40.87 39.41
N GLN A 256 -54.33 40.50 40.30
CA GLN A 256 -54.24 41.13 41.62
C GLN A 256 -53.85 42.61 41.53
N ALA A 257 -52.97 42.98 40.60
CA ALA A 257 -52.64 44.38 40.34
C ALA A 257 -53.85 45.18 39.87
N GLN A 258 -54.68 44.61 38.99
CA GLN A 258 -55.94 45.22 38.56
C GLN A 258 -56.92 45.40 39.73
N ILE A 259 -57.08 44.38 40.59
CA ILE A 259 -57.93 44.47 41.79
C ILE A 259 -57.44 45.59 42.72
N ALA A 260 -56.13 45.72 42.93
CA ALA A 260 -55.57 46.79 43.77
C ALA A 260 -55.83 48.19 43.20
N GLN A 261 -55.85 48.35 41.86
CA GLN A 261 -56.12 49.63 41.19
C GLN A 261 -57.60 50.08 41.32
N ILE A 262 -58.54 49.14 41.25
CA ILE A 262 -59.99 49.43 41.31
C ILE A 262 -60.59 49.23 42.71
N ALA A 263 -59.77 48.95 43.72
CA ALA A 263 -60.23 48.63 45.07
C ALA A 263 -61.02 49.80 45.70
N PRO A 264 -62.25 49.56 46.18
CA PRO A 264 -63.11 50.59 46.77
C PRO A 264 -62.70 50.98 48.19
N ASP A 265 -61.89 50.15 48.86
CA ASP A 265 -61.46 50.32 50.25
C ASP A 265 -60.00 49.89 50.45
N GLU A 266 -59.38 50.40 51.53
CA GLU A 266 -57.97 50.11 51.85
C GLU A 266 -57.73 48.63 52.18
N ALA A 267 -58.68 47.94 52.79
CA ALA A 267 -58.49 46.54 53.18
C ALA A 267 -58.45 45.61 51.96
N THR A 268 -59.23 45.88 50.92
CA THR A 268 -59.18 45.17 49.63
C THR A 268 -57.86 45.44 48.90
N ARG A 269 -57.41 46.70 48.85
CA ARG A 269 -56.12 47.09 48.26
C ARG A 269 -54.95 46.40 48.97
N ALA A 270 -54.92 46.42 50.30
CA ALA A 270 -53.87 45.79 51.10
C ALA A 270 -53.82 44.26 50.87
N ARG A 271 -54.98 43.60 50.78
CA ARG A 271 -55.06 42.16 50.45
C ARG A 271 -54.52 41.86 49.05
N ALA A 272 -54.87 42.65 48.04
CA ALA A 272 -54.37 42.48 46.68
C ALA A 272 -52.85 42.67 46.60
N LEU A 273 -52.30 43.69 47.27
CA LEU A 273 -50.85 43.91 47.35
C LEU A 273 -50.13 42.74 48.05
N ALA A 274 -50.67 42.20 49.14
CA ALA A 274 -50.11 41.03 49.81
C ALA A 274 -50.10 39.78 48.90
N GLN A 275 -51.16 39.58 48.11
CA GLN A 275 -51.23 38.49 47.13
C GLN A 275 -50.21 38.65 45.99
N ILE A 276 -49.93 39.89 45.56
CA ILE A 276 -48.86 40.19 44.60
C ILE A 276 -47.50 39.80 45.19
N THR A 277 -47.17 40.28 46.39
CA THR A 277 -45.89 39.95 47.04
C THR A 277 -45.70 38.44 47.18
N GLY A 278 -46.71 37.73 47.70
CA GLY A 278 -46.64 36.27 47.80
C GLY A 278 -46.61 35.56 46.44
N GLY A 279 -47.19 36.14 45.39
CA GLY A 279 -47.10 35.65 44.02
C GLY A 279 -45.71 35.82 43.41
N VAL A 280 -45.04 36.94 43.69
CA VAL A 280 -43.65 37.19 43.27
C VAL A 280 -42.72 36.18 43.94
N ASP A 281 -42.84 35.95 45.26
CA ASP A 281 -42.03 34.97 45.98
C ASP A 281 -42.19 33.53 45.44
N ARG A 282 -43.41 33.16 45.07
CA ARG A 282 -43.68 31.86 44.43
C ARG A 282 -43.02 31.76 43.05
N THR A 283 -43.09 32.82 42.27
CA THR A 283 -42.49 32.88 40.92
C THR A 283 -40.97 32.84 41.00
N ASP A 284 -40.36 33.56 41.95
CA ASP A 284 -38.91 33.52 42.20
C ASP A 284 -38.44 32.11 42.54
N ARG A 285 -39.15 31.41 43.44
CA ARG A 285 -38.85 30.01 43.77
C ARG A 285 -38.94 29.08 42.56
N MET A 286 -39.97 29.25 41.72
CA MET A 286 -40.12 28.44 40.51
C MET A 286 -38.98 28.70 39.50
N VAL A 287 -38.58 29.95 39.30
CA VAL A 287 -37.44 30.29 38.43
C VAL A 287 -36.15 29.66 38.94
N ARG A 288 -35.89 29.71 40.25
CA ARG A 288 -34.73 29.04 40.85
C ARG A 288 -34.75 27.53 40.60
N GLN A 289 -35.90 26.88 40.79
CA GLN A 289 -36.05 25.45 40.53
C GLN A 289 -35.79 25.09 39.06
N LEU A 290 -36.25 25.92 38.11
CA LEU A 290 -35.96 25.73 36.69
C LEU A 290 -34.46 25.86 36.39
N LEU A 291 -33.79 26.86 36.98
CA LEU A 291 -32.34 27.04 36.82
C LEU A 291 -31.54 25.86 37.40
N ASP A 292 -31.91 25.38 38.59
CA ASP A 292 -31.28 24.23 39.24
C ASP A 292 -31.44 22.96 38.39
N MET A 293 -32.62 22.73 37.82
CA MET A 293 -32.88 21.61 36.93
C MET A 293 -32.05 21.70 35.64
N THR A 294 -31.92 22.90 35.05
CA THR A 294 -31.13 23.11 33.84
C THR A 294 -29.63 22.87 34.09
N ALA A 295 -29.13 23.24 35.28
CA ALA A 295 -27.76 22.98 35.69
C ALA A 295 -27.49 21.48 35.90
N ALA A 296 -28.48 20.74 36.42
CA ALA A 296 -28.38 19.29 36.60
C ALA A 296 -28.43 18.51 35.27
N GLU A 297 -29.19 18.99 34.28
CA GLU A 297 -29.32 18.35 32.96
C GLU A 297 -28.11 18.57 32.02
N ASN A 298 -27.32 19.63 32.25
CA ASN A 298 -26.08 19.90 31.54
C ASN A 298 -24.85 19.71 32.44
N PRO A 299 -24.54 18.49 32.90
CA PRO A 299 -23.32 18.28 33.67
C PRO A 299 -22.14 18.33 32.70
N VAL A 300 -21.60 19.54 32.51
CA VAL A 300 -20.34 19.76 31.80
C VAL A 300 -19.28 18.91 32.50
N GLY A 301 -18.84 17.81 31.88
CA GLY A 301 -17.79 16.93 32.41
C GLY A 301 -18.25 15.65 33.13
N ALA A 302 -19.52 15.23 33.03
CA ALA A 302 -20.00 13.99 33.68
C ALA A 302 -19.28 12.69 33.26
N SER A 303 -18.49 12.71 32.19
CA SER A 303 -17.78 11.53 31.68
C SER A 303 -16.61 11.08 32.56
N ASP A 304 -16.14 11.93 33.48
CA ASP A 304 -14.90 11.73 34.25
C ASP A 304 -15.10 11.84 35.77
N LEU A 305 -16.36 11.75 36.24
CA LEU A 305 -16.64 11.77 37.67
C LEU A 305 -16.17 10.45 38.32
N PRO A 306 -15.40 10.50 39.42
CA PRO A 306 -14.98 9.29 40.13
C PRO A 306 -16.20 8.51 40.60
N LYS A 307 -16.14 7.18 40.54
CA LYS A 307 -17.21 6.31 41.05
C LYS A 307 -17.44 6.63 42.53
N GLN A 308 -18.66 7.07 42.87
CA GLN A 308 -19.08 7.34 44.25
C GLN A 308 -19.94 6.20 44.78
N ASP A 309 -19.90 5.99 46.10
CA ASP A 309 -20.74 5.02 46.79
C ASP A 309 -22.17 5.56 46.96
N GLY A 310 -23.10 4.99 46.19
CA GLY A 310 -24.50 5.39 46.23
C GLY A 310 -25.18 5.13 47.58
N ALA A 311 -24.73 4.13 48.36
CA ALA A 311 -25.31 3.86 49.67
C ALA A 311 -24.97 4.97 50.66
N ARG A 312 -23.74 5.49 50.59
CA ARG A 312 -23.29 6.62 51.42
C ARG A 312 -24.07 7.89 51.10
N ILE A 313 -24.25 8.22 49.82
CA ILE A 313 -25.01 9.41 49.40
C ILE A 313 -26.48 9.30 49.86
N LEU A 314 -27.09 8.13 49.69
CA LEU A 314 -28.47 7.90 50.12
C LEU A 314 -28.62 8.02 51.64
N ALA A 315 -27.65 7.54 52.42
CA ALA A 315 -27.64 7.68 53.88
C ALA A 315 -27.52 9.16 54.29
N GLU A 316 -26.64 9.92 53.65
CA GLU A 316 -26.42 11.34 53.93
C GLU A 316 -27.67 12.19 53.62
N VAL A 317 -28.35 11.89 52.50
CA VAL A 317 -29.62 12.52 52.13
C VAL A 317 -30.74 12.11 53.11
N ALA A 318 -30.82 10.83 53.49
CA ALA A 318 -31.82 10.34 54.44
C ALA A 318 -31.66 10.98 55.83
N GLU A 319 -30.43 11.15 56.30
CA GLU A 319 -30.10 11.82 57.55
C GLU A 319 -30.47 13.31 57.48
N GLY A 320 -30.13 14.00 56.39
CA GLY A 320 -30.54 15.39 56.16
C GLY A 320 -32.07 15.60 56.13
N LEU A 321 -32.80 14.64 55.55
CA LEU A 321 -34.27 14.67 55.49
C LEU A 321 -34.95 14.27 56.79
N SER A 322 -34.33 13.44 57.63
CA SER A 322 -34.91 13.03 58.92
C SER A 322 -35.13 14.21 59.88
N GLY A 323 -34.27 15.24 59.84
CA GLY A 323 -34.45 16.47 60.61
C GLY A 323 -35.69 17.28 60.17
N LEU A 324 -36.00 17.28 58.87
CA LEU A 324 -37.19 17.90 58.31
C LEU A 324 -38.47 17.11 58.60
N ALA A 325 -38.38 15.78 58.62
CA ALA A 325 -39.49 14.90 58.98
C ALA A 325 -39.87 15.07 60.47
N ALA A 326 -38.89 15.09 61.37
CA ALA A 326 -39.11 15.31 62.80
C ALA A 326 -39.76 16.68 63.11
N ALA A 327 -39.50 17.70 62.28
CA ALA A 327 -40.10 19.02 62.43
C ALA A 327 -41.56 19.12 61.92
N ARG A 328 -42.03 18.12 61.14
CA ARG A 328 -43.37 18.12 60.53
C ARG A 328 -44.37 17.14 61.16
N GLY A 329 -43.92 16.26 62.06
CA GLY A 329 -44.76 15.28 62.76
C GLY A 329 -44.94 14.01 61.95
#